data_AF-A0A2V9MZS9-F1
#
_entry.id   AF-A0A2V9MZS9-F1
#
_cell.length_a   1.000
_cell.length_b   1.000
_cell.length_c   1.000
_cell.angle_alpha   90.00
_cell.angle_beta   90.00
_cell.angle_gamma   90.00
#
_symmetry.space_group_name_H-M   'P 1'
#
loop_
_entity.id
_entity.type
_entity.pdbx_description
1 polymer ?
#
loop_
_entity_poly.entity_id
_entity_poly.type
_entity_poly.pdbx_seq_one_letter_code
_entity_poly.pdbx_strand_id
1 'polypeptide(L)'
;MNLNFDCAPNTESPIIRVDGRLGSLRKLGPAIAIRVGLEYVWGIPGPLKMSDLAQAVSVSKPTGVSHPKTRTIHWYVLTTLVLIAWIYAPIILRLVRQWWSDPNFSHGFFVPMFSGFVLWQNRERISAIRPQPSTWGLPVILISLATLVVGIFGAELFLSRFSLILLAAGMVIFFLGWTMFRAVLFPLSFLVLMVPIPAIVFSQITLPLQILASKLAAWTLPVFGVPVLREGNIINLPAMPLEVAQACSGIRSLMSLATLAIMYGYLMEQRTWVRVALTVASIPIAVAANALRIVGTGLIVQYWDPEKAEGFFHIFSGWLVFVVSLLMLFALHRGFKFFHGNSERAS
;
A
#
# COMPACT_ATOMS: atom_id res chain seq x y z
N MET A 1 -11.40 22.42 -37.34
CA MET A 1 -12.05 23.40 -38.25
C MET A 1 -12.50 24.54 -37.36
N ASN A 2 -11.86 25.70 -37.47
CA ASN A 2 -12.14 26.85 -36.61
C ASN A 2 -13.39 27.57 -37.12
N LEU A 3 -14.35 27.82 -36.24
CA LEU A 3 -15.55 28.60 -36.53
C LEU A 3 -15.31 30.02 -36.00
N ASN A 4 -15.11 30.98 -36.90
CA ASN A 4 -15.17 32.40 -36.56
C ASN A 4 -16.62 32.87 -36.66
N PHE A 5 -17.08 33.61 -35.65
CA PHE A 5 -18.39 34.25 -35.60
C PHE A 5 -18.20 35.75 -35.73
N ASP A 6 -18.44 36.30 -36.92
CA ASP A 6 -18.58 37.74 -37.09
C ASP A 6 -20.08 38.09 -37.10
N CYS A 7 -20.50 38.92 -36.15
CA CYS A 7 -21.84 39.51 -36.11
C CYS A 7 -21.84 40.83 -36.88
N ALA A 8 -22.55 40.89 -38.00
CA ALA A 8 -22.95 42.14 -38.63
C ALA A 8 -24.36 42.55 -38.17
N PRO A 9 -24.63 43.85 -37.90
CA PRO A 9 -25.94 44.31 -37.47
C PRO A 9 -26.86 44.57 -38.67
N ASN A 10 -28.13 44.18 -38.53
CA ASN A 10 -29.28 44.56 -39.34
C ASN A 10 -29.36 44.01 -40.78
N THR A 11 -29.96 42.84 -40.95
CA THR A 11 -31.02 42.50 -41.94
C THR A 11 -31.42 41.02 -41.81
N GLU A 12 -32.62 40.70 -42.29
CA GLU A 12 -33.41 39.50 -42.03
C GLU A 12 -32.74 38.16 -42.43
N SER A 13 -32.86 37.14 -41.57
CA SER A 13 -32.61 35.70 -41.77
C SER A 13 -31.17 35.22 -42.11
N PRO A 14 -30.53 34.34 -41.29
CA PRO A 14 -29.23 33.77 -41.64
C PRO A 14 -29.38 32.58 -42.59
N ILE A 15 -28.95 32.76 -43.85
CA ILE A 15 -28.72 31.65 -44.79
C ILE A 15 -27.32 31.10 -44.51
N ILE A 16 -27.23 29.89 -43.95
CA ILE A 16 -25.95 29.20 -43.75
C ILE A 16 -25.54 28.54 -45.08
N ARG A 17 -24.58 29.14 -45.79
CA ARG A 17 -23.90 28.50 -46.94
C ARG A 17 -22.75 27.63 -46.43
N VAL A 18 -22.87 26.32 -46.60
CA VAL A 18 -21.74 25.38 -46.44
C VAL A 18 -21.17 25.11 -47.82
N ASP A 19 -20.02 25.70 -48.12
CA ASP A 19 -19.28 25.43 -49.36
C ASP A 19 -18.28 24.29 -49.09
N GLY A 20 -18.55 23.10 -49.64
CA GLY A 20 -17.75 21.92 -49.39
C GLY A 20 -18.13 20.75 -50.30
N ARG A 21 -17.21 20.39 -51.20
CA ARG A 21 -17.35 19.33 -52.22
C ARG A 21 -17.88 18.00 -51.63
N LEU A 22 -18.96 17.49 -52.23
CA LEU A 22 -19.48 16.13 -52.02
C LEU A 22 -18.37 15.11 -52.33
N GLY A 23 -17.76 14.51 -51.31
CA GLY A 23 -16.79 13.43 -51.53
C GLY A 23 -16.18 12.80 -50.27
N SER A 24 -16.22 13.48 -49.12
CA SER A 24 -15.47 13.04 -47.92
C SER A 24 -16.34 12.53 -46.75
N LEU A 25 -17.67 12.59 -46.84
CA LEU A 25 -18.57 12.24 -45.71
C LEU A 25 -18.87 10.74 -45.54
N ARG A 26 -18.10 9.84 -46.18
CA ARG A 26 -18.34 8.39 -46.11
C ARG A 26 -17.73 7.68 -44.88
N LYS A 27 -17.09 8.41 -43.96
CA LYS A 27 -16.34 7.84 -42.81
C LYS A 27 -16.78 8.30 -41.41
N LEU A 28 -17.94 8.92 -41.27
CA LEU A 28 -18.52 9.22 -39.95
C LEU A 28 -19.65 8.23 -39.67
N GLY A 29 -19.35 7.24 -38.82
CA GLY A 29 -20.26 6.17 -38.44
C GLY A 29 -21.49 6.63 -37.63
N PRO A 30 -22.39 5.69 -37.28
CA PRO A 30 -23.78 5.95 -36.84
C PRO A 30 -23.95 6.71 -35.51
N ALA A 31 -22.87 7.07 -34.82
CA ALA A 31 -22.90 7.72 -33.51
C ALA A 31 -23.32 9.21 -33.55
N ILE A 32 -23.20 9.89 -34.70
CA ILE A 32 -23.63 11.30 -34.84
C ILE A 32 -25.07 11.39 -35.34
N ALA A 33 -25.55 10.41 -36.10
CA ALA A 33 -26.90 10.41 -36.67
C ALA A 33 -28.01 10.45 -35.60
N ILE A 34 -27.78 9.83 -34.44
CA ILE A 34 -28.75 9.78 -33.33
C ILE A 34 -28.87 11.14 -32.60
N ARG A 35 -27.86 12.02 -32.68
CA ARG A 35 -27.84 13.29 -31.93
C ARG A 35 -28.49 14.46 -32.66
N VAL A 36 -28.83 14.30 -33.94
CA VAL A 36 -29.40 15.36 -34.79
C VAL A 36 -30.83 15.03 -35.26
N GLY A 37 -31.40 13.89 -34.86
CA GLY A 37 -32.81 13.59 -35.18
C GLY A 37 -33.09 13.54 -36.68
N LEU A 38 -32.14 13.05 -37.47
CA LEU A 38 -32.32 12.78 -38.89
C LEU A 38 -32.39 11.26 -39.09
N GLU A 39 -33.46 10.65 -38.58
CA GLU A 39 -33.92 9.42 -39.19
C GLU A 39 -34.53 9.78 -40.55
N TYR A 40 -33.93 9.21 -41.58
CA TYR A 40 -34.42 9.21 -42.95
C TYR A 40 -35.88 8.72 -42.97
N VAL A 41 -36.82 9.65 -43.06
CA VAL A 41 -38.19 9.35 -43.46
C VAL A 41 -38.18 9.10 -44.97
N TRP A 42 -37.97 7.84 -45.36
CA TRP A 42 -38.29 7.36 -46.70
C TRP A 42 -39.82 7.35 -46.84
N GLY A 43 -40.41 8.32 -47.54
CA GLY A 43 -41.78 8.17 -48.06
C GLY A 43 -42.76 9.35 -47.97
N ILE A 44 -42.34 10.61 -47.83
CA ILE A 44 -43.27 11.75 -47.89
C ILE A 44 -42.96 12.63 -49.12
N PRO A 45 -43.84 12.71 -50.14
CA PRO A 45 -43.70 13.69 -51.20
C PRO A 45 -44.35 15.00 -50.74
N GLY A 46 -43.57 15.96 -50.27
CA GLY A 46 -44.05 17.32 -50.03
C GLY A 46 -43.11 18.20 -49.19
N PRO A 47 -43.09 19.52 -49.42
CA PRO A 47 -42.27 20.44 -48.63
C PRO A 47 -42.80 20.50 -47.18
N LEU A 48 -41.93 20.19 -46.20
CA LEU A 48 -42.23 20.27 -44.77
C LEU A 48 -42.62 21.71 -44.39
N LYS A 49 -43.82 21.90 -43.82
CA LYS A 49 -44.27 23.20 -43.33
C LYS A 49 -43.55 23.54 -42.03
N MET A 50 -43.19 24.82 -41.82
CA MET A 50 -42.53 25.28 -40.59
C MET A 50 -43.36 25.02 -39.32
N SER A 51 -44.68 24.87 -39.43
CA SER A 51 -45.56 24.47 -38.33
C SER A 51 -45.21 23.09 -37.77
N ASP A 52 -44.83 22.16 -38.65
CA ASP A 52 -44.58 20.75 -38.29
C ASP A 52 -43.22 20.62 -37.59
N LEU A 53 -42.25 21.44 -38.00
CA LEU A 53 -40.96 21.58 -37.33
C LEU A 53 -41.09 22.25 -35.95
N ALA A 54 -41.95 23.27 -35.82
CA ALA A 54 -42.22 23.91 -34.53
C ALA A 54 -42.86 22.93 -33.53
N GLN A 55 -43.74 22.04 -34.01
CA GLN A 55 -44.36 21.02 -33.18
C GLN A 55 -43.36 19.92 -32.77
N ALA A 56 -42.47 19.49 -33.68
CA ALA A 56 -41.40 18.55 -33.37
C ALA A 56 -40.37 19.11 -32.36
N VAL A 57 -40.06 20.42 -32.43
CA VAL A 57 -39.18 21.09 -31.45
C VAL A 57 -39.86 21.20 -30.08
N SER A 58 -41.18 21.46 -30.05
CA SER A 58 -41.94 21.61 -28.79
C SER A 58 -42.11 20.32 -27.97
N VAL A 59 -41.89 19.15 -28.57
CA VAL A 59 -42.00 17.84 -27.89
C VAL A 59 -40.70 17.45 -27.16
N SER A 60 -39.59 18.17 -27.38
CA SER A 60 -38.34 17.95 -26.65
C SER A 60 -38.27 18.74 -25.33
N LYS A 61 -39.32 18.65 -24.51
CA LYS A 61 -39.16 19.04 -23.10
C LYS A 61 -38.15 18.06 -22.50
N PRO A 62 -36.97 18.49 -22.01
CA PRO A 62 -36.07 17.56 -21.35
C PRO A 62 -36.83 17.00 -20.16
N THR A 63 -37.24 15.74 -20.25
CA THR A 63 -37.74 14.99 -19.10
C THR A 63 -36.61 15.06 -18.09
N GLY A 64 -36.83 15.83 -17.02
CA GLY A 64 -35.87 15.98 -15.96
C GLY A 64 -35.56 14.59 -15.43
N VAL A 65 -34.44 14.02 -15.85
CA VAL A 65 -33.84 12.89 -15.19
C VAL A 65 -33.60 13.38 -13.78
N SER A 66 -34.40 12.89 -12.85
CA SER A 66 -34.26 13.18 -11.45
C SER A 66 -32.85 12.76 -11.06
N HIS A 67 -31.94 13.72 -10.91
CA HIS A 67 -30.69 13.45 -10.23
C HIS A 67 -31.09 12.96 -8.84
N PRO A 68 -30.82 11.70 -8.46
CA PRO A 68 -31.14 11.23 -7.12
C PRO A 68 -30.48 12.21 -6.14
N LYS A 69 -31.28 12.78 -5.24
CA LYS A 69 -30.86 13.80 -4.29
C LYS A 69 -29.58 13.32 -3.59
N THR A 70 -28.47 14.00 -3.84
CA THR A 70 -27.13 13.79 -3.26
C THR A 70 -27.13 13.62 -1.74
N ARG A 71 -28.17 14.14 -1.06
CA ARG A 71 -28.39 14.01 0.39
C ARG A 71 -28.62 12.57 0.87
N THR A 72 -29.22 11.68 0.06
CA THR A 72 -29.50 10.30 0.47
C THR A 72 -28.24 9.43 0.48
N ILE A 73 -27.30 9.70 -0.43
CA ILE A 73 -26.04 8.94 -0.56
C ILE A 73 -25.11 9.20 0.64
N HIS A 74 -25.09 10.43 1.17
CA HIS A 74 -24.22 10.78 2.31
C HIS A 74 -24.60 10.07 3.61
N TRP A 75 -25.89 9.84 3.88
CA TRP A 75 -26.32 9.16 5.11
C TRP A 75 -25.93 7.67 5.13
N TYR A 76 -26.09 6.93 4.03
CA TYR A 76 -25.68 5.53 3.99
C TYR A 76 -24.17 5.34 4.18
N VAL A 77 -23.36 6.22 3.59
CA VAL A 77 -21.90 6.21 3.78
C VAL A 77 -21.55 6.51 5.23
N LEU A 78 -22.15 7.55 5.83
CA LEU A 78 -21.91 7.90 7.22
C LEU A 78 -22.30 6.76 8.17
N THR A 79 -23.48 6.17 8.01
CA THR A 79 -23.95 5.04 8.83
C THR A 79 -23.00 3.84 8.69
N THR A 80 -22.52 3.55 7.48
CA THR A 80 -21.57 2.47 7.26
C THR A 80 -20.25 2.73 7.97
N LEU A 81 -19.71 3.95 7.90
CA LEU A 81 -18.49 4.31 8.61
C LEU A 81 -18.65 4.22 10.13
N VAL A 82 -19.79 4.68 10.67
CA VAL A 82 -20.09 4.58 12.11
C VAL A 82 -20.18 3.11 12.54
N LEU A 83 -20.84 2.25 11.75
CA LEU A 83 -20.94 0.82 12.04
C LEU A 83 -19.56 0.15 12.05
N ILE A 84 -18.73 0.45 11.06
CA ILE A 84 -17.35 -0.05 10.98
C ILE A 84 -16.56 0.41 12.20
N ALA A 85 -16.62 1.70 12.53
CA ALA A 85 -15.93 2.26 13.69
C ALA A 85 -16.38 1.57 14.99
N TRP A 86 -17.68 1.34 15.16
CA TRP A 86 -18.22 0.67 16.33
C TRP A 86 -17.75 -0.78 16.45
N ILE A 87 -17.80 -1.56 15.37
CA ILE A 87 -17.38 -2.97 15.33
C ILE A 87 -15.87 -3.10 15.56
N TYR A 88 -15.06 -2.24 14.93
CA TYR A 88 -13.59 -2.35 14.96
C TYR A 88 -12.89 -1.53 16.05
N ALA A 89 -13.58 -0.62 16.74
CA ALA A 89 -13.02 0.13 17.87
C ALA A 89 -12.24 -0.75 18.89
N PRO A 90 -12.80 -1.84 19.44
CA PRO A 90 -12.06 -2.66 20.41
C PRO A 90 -10.81 -3.32 19.80
N ILE A 91 -10.84 -3.65 18.50
CA ILE A 91 -9.74 -4.31 17.79
C ILE A 91 -8.61 -3.31 17.57
N ILE A 92 -8.94 -2.11 17.09
CA ILE A 92 -7.98 -1.02 16.89
C ILE A 92 -7.36 -0.60 18.23
N LEU A 93 -8.15 -0.45 19.30
CA LEU A 93 -7.64 -0.10 20.62
C LEU A 93 -6.66 -1.15 21.16
N ARG A 94 -6.98 -2.45 21.03
CA ARG A 94 -6.07 -3.54 21.41
C ARG A 94 -4.81 -3.57 20.55
N LEU A 95 -4.94 -3.26 19.26
CA LEU A 95 -3.82 -3.20 18.33
C LEU A 95 -2.87 -2.04 18.68
N VAL A 96 -3.40 -0.84 18.92
CA VAL A 96 -2.64 0.34 19.37
C VAL A 96 -1.99 0.09 20.72
N ARG A 97 -2.71 -0.52 21.67
CA ARG A 97 -2.15 -0.89 22.98
C ARG A 97 -0.96 -1.83 22.83
N GLN A 98 -1.03 -2.80 21.91
CA GLN A 98 0.08 -3.71 21.64
C GLN A 98 1.29 -2.98 21.04
N TRP A 99 1.09 -2.07 20.10
CA TRP A 99 2.21 -1.28 19.55
C TRP A 99 2.91 -0.42 20.61
N TRP A 100 2.15 0.04 21.62
CA TRP A 100 2.67 0.83 22.72
C TRP A 100 3.38 -0.01 23.79
N SER A 101 2.81 -1.18 24.14
CA SER A 101 3.32 -2.01 25.23
C SER A 101 4.40 -3.01 24.80
N ASP A 102 4.39 -3.45 23.55
CA ASP A 102 5.34 -4.42 23.02
C ASP A 102 6.32 -3.73 22.05
N PRO A 103 7.58 -3.54 22.48
CA PRO A 103 8.59 -2.90 21.65
C PRO A 103 8.85 -3.61 20.31
N ASN A 104 8.52 -4.90 20.16
CA ASN A 104 8.72 -5.64 18.91
C ASN A 104 7.76 -5.20 17.80
N PHE A 105 6.64 -4.56 18.16
CA PHE A 105 5.60 -4.14 17.23
C PHE A 105 5.43 -2.62 17.16
N SER A 106 6.34 -1.84 17.76
CA SER A 106 6.25 -0.36 17.75
C SER A 106 6.32 0.26 16.36
N HIS A 107 6.91 -0.43 15.37
CA HIS A 107 6.87 0.00 13.97
C HIS A 107 5.44 0.07 13.41
N GLY A 108 4.49 -0.62 14.05
CA GLY A 108 3.08 -0.65 13.67
C GLY A 108 2.41 0.73 13.66
N PHE A 109 2.87 1.70 14.47
CA PHE A 109 2.39 3.09 14.40
C PHE A 109 2.75 3.79 13.09
N PHE A 110 3.92 3.48 12.55
CA PHE A 110 4.44 4.12 11.36
C PHE A 110 3.75 3.62 10.09
N VAL A 111 3.27 2.37 10.09
CA VAL A 111 2.64 1.74 8.93
C VAL A 111 1.39 2.49 8.42
N PRO A 112 0.35 2.75 9.24
CA PRO A 112 -0.83 3.48 8.77
C PRO A 112 -0.52 4.94 8.40
N MET A 113 0.44 5.57 9.08
CA MET A 113 0.90 6.91 8.76
C MET A 113 1.51 6.97 7.36
N PHE A 114 2.39 6.01 7.03
CA PHE A 114 3.00 5.93 5.71
C PHE A 114 1.98 5.55 4.62
N SER A 115 1.06 4.61 4.88
CA SER A 115 -0.03 4.30 3.96
C SER A 115 -0.88 5.55 3.65
N GLY A 116 -1.21 6.35 4.66
CA GLY A 116 -1.90 7.64 4.50
C GLY A 116 -1.09 8.65 3.69
N PHE A 117 0.21 8.76 3.95
CA PHE A 117 1.12 9.60 3.18
C PHE A 117 1.16 9.19 1.69
N VAL A 118 1.24 7.90 1.38
CA VAL A 118 1.25 7.40 -0.01
C VAL A 118 -0.07 7.68 -0.72
N LEU A 119 -1.20 7.56 0.00
CA LEU A 119 -2.50 7.97 -0.54
C LEU A 119 -2.54 9.48 -0.82
N TRP A 120 -2.01 10.30 0.07
CA TRP A 120 -1.93 11.75 -0.10
C TRP A 120 -1.00 12.17 -1.24
N GLN A 121 0.14 11.49 -1.40
CA GLN A 121 1.09 11.71 -2.48
C GLN A 121 0.47 11.37 -3.85
N ASN A 122 -0.32 10.29 -3.91
CA ASN A 122 -0.98 9.85 -5.14
C ASN A 122 -2.37 10.46 -5.36
N ARG A 123 -2.79 11.45 -4.55
CA ARG A 123 -4.17 11.97 -4.56
C ARG A 123 -4.63 12.48 -5.92
N GLU A 124 -3.75 13.11 -6.70
CA GLU A 124 -4.10 13.66 -8.01
C GLU A 124 -4.40 12.53 -8.99
N ARG A 125 -3.52 11.54 -9.07
CA ARG A 125 -3.72 10.31 -9.85
C ARG A 125 -4.98 9.56 -9.42
N ILE A 126 -5.24 9.45 -8.12
CA ILE A 126 -6.41 8.77 -7.56
C ILE A 126 -7.70 9.53 -7.92
N SER A 127 -7.70 10.86 -7.78
CA SER A 127 -8.84 11.72 -8.07
C SER A 127 -9.23 11.74 -9.56
N ALA A 128 -8.28 11.48 -10.45
CA ALA A 128 -8.53 11.35 -11.89
C ALA A 128 -9.28 10.06 -12.26
N ILE A 129 -9.27 9.04 -11.39
CA ILE A 129 -9.95 7.77 -11.63
C ILE A 129 -11.44 7.94 -11.31
N ARG A 130 -12.30 7.74 -12.31
CA ARG A 130 -13.76 7.73 -12.11
C ARG A 130 -14.15 6.49 -11.29
N PRO A 131 -14.91 6.64 -10.18
CA PRO A 131 -15.44 5.51 -9.43
C PRO A 131 -16.31 4.61 -10.32
N GLN A 132 -16.06 3.30 -10.30
CA GLN A 132 -16.85 2.29 -11.00
C GLN A 132 -17.24 1.18 -10.01
N PRO A 133 -18.31 1.37 -9.22
CA PRO A 133 -18.74 0.43 -8.19
C PRO A 133 -18.84 -1.00 -8.74
N SER A 134 -18.41 -2.00 -7.96
CA SER A 134 -18.44 -3.41 -8.37
C SER A 134 -19.05 -4.27 -7.28
N THR A 135 -20.08 -5.05 -7.63
CA THR A 135 -20.74 -6.00 -6.71
C THR A 135 -19.80 -7.09 -6.21
N TRP A 136 -18.68 -7.33 -6.90
CA TRP A 136 -17.61 -8.23 -6.44
C TRP A 136 -16.95 -7.79 -5.13
N GLY A 137 -17.12 -6.54 -4.70
CA GLY A 137 -16.72 -6.10 -3.38
C GLY A 137 -17.55 -6.73 -2.25
N LEU A 138 -18.82 -7.10 -2.52
CA LEU A 138 -19.71 -7.69 -1.52
C LEU A 138 -19.22 -9.06 -1.02
N PRO A 139 -18.85 -10.02 -1.89
CA PRO A 139 -18.19 -11.25 -1.43
C PRO A 139 -16.95 -11.00 -0.56
N VAL A 140 -16.10 -10.02 -0.91
CA VAL A 140 -14.90 -9.69 -0.13
C VAL A 140 -15.28 -9.14 1.26
N ILE A 141 -16.30 -8.29 1.33
CA ILE A 141 -16.85 -7.79 2.60
C ILE A 141 -17.41 -8.95 3.43
N LEU A 142 -18.19 -9.86 2.84
CA LEU A 142 -18.73 -11.02 3.56
C LEU A 142 -17.62 -11.93 4.10
N ILE A 143 -16.58 -12.19 3.30
CA ILE A 143 -15.41 -12.94 3.74
C ILE A 143 -14.69 -12.21 4.88
N SER A 144 -14.57 -10.87 4.82
CA SER A 144 -13.94 -10.09 5.90
C SER A 144 -14.73 -10.19 7.22
N LEU A 145 -16.07 -10.15 7.16
CA LEU A 145 -16.94 -10.29 8.32
C LEU A 145 -16.90 -11.72 8.87
N ALA A 146 -16.92 -12.74 7.99
CA ALA A 146 -16.73 -14.13 8.40
C ALA A 146 -15.36 -14.33 9.07
N THR A 147 -14.30 -13.75 8.51
CA THR A 147 -12.95 -13.77 9.10
C THR A 147 -12.93 -13.11 10.47
N LEU A 148 -13.63 -11.98 10.64
CA LEU A 148 -13.77 -11.31 11.93
C LEU A 148 -14.48 -12.20 12.95
N VAL A 149 -15.59 -12.83 12.57
CA VAL A 149 -16.35 -13.77 13.41
C VAL A 149 -15.46 -14.93 13.85
N VAL A 150 -14.78 -15.59 12.90
CA VAL A 150 -13.83 -16.68 13.20
C VAL A 150 -12.70 -16.21 14.11
N GLY A 151 -12.14 -15.02 13.86
CA GLY A 151 -11.10 -14.45 14.72
C GLY A 151 -11.56 -14.20 16.15
N ILE A 152 -12.78 -13.68 16.34
CA ILE A 152 -13.33 -13.43 17.68
C ILE A 152 -13.64 -14.75 18.40
N PHE A 153 -14.37 -15.66 17.76
CA PHE A 153 -14.77 -16.94 18.38
C PHE A 153 -13.62 -17.93 18.54
N GLY A 154 -12.64 -17.89 17.64
CA GLY A 154 -11.42 -18.68 17.72
C GLY A 154 -10.35 -18.06 18.62
N ALA A 155 -10.63 -16.92 19.26
CA ALA A 155 -9.66 -16.14 20.05
C ALA A 155 -8.35 -15.82 19.28
N GLU A 156 -8.44 -15.69 17.95
CA GLU A 156 -7.32 -15.33 17.08
C GLU A 156 -7.34 -13.83 16.76
N LEU A 157 -6.44 -13.09 17.43
CA LEU A 157 -6.19 -11.67 17.24
C LEU A 157 -5.71 -11.34 15.82
N PHE A 158 -4.87 -12.18 15.20
CA PHE A 158 -4.33 -11.95 13.86
C PHE A 158 -5.46 -11.92 12.82
N LEU A 159 -6.34 -12.93 12.80
CA LEU A 159 -7.51 -12.95 11.90
C LEU A 159 -8.43 -11.74 12.13
N SER A 160 -8.70 -11.43 13.40
CA SER A 160 -9.55 -10.30 13.79
C SER A 160 -9.01 -8.93 13.35
N ARG A 161 -7.68 -8.79 13.26
CA ARG A 161 -7.02 -7.56 12.79
C ARG A 161 -6.88 -7.54 11.28
N PHE A 162 -6.58 -8.69 10.68
CA PHE A 162 -6.46 -8.82 9.23
C PHE A 162 -7.80 -8.60 8.53
N SER A 163 -8.92 -8.97 9.15
CA SER A 163 -10.27 -8.71 8.65
C SER A 163 -10.54 -7.22 8.41
N LEU A 164 -9.94 -6.31 9.20
CA LEU A 164 -10.05 -4.86 8.99
C LEU A 164 -9.48 -4.45 7.62
N ILE A 165 -8.33 -5.01 7.26
CA ILE A 165 -7.65 -4.71 5.99
C ILE A 165 -8.45 -5.32 4.83
N LEU A 166 -8.96 -6.54 5.01
CA LEU A 166 -9.79 -7.21 4.03
C LEU A 166 -11.12 -6.48 3.80
N LEU A 167 -11.72 -5.96 4.88
CA LEU A 167 -12.91 -5.12 4.82
C LEU A 167 -12.62 -3.82 4.06
N ALA A 168 -11.52 -3.14 4.36
CA ALA A 168 -11.11 -1.93 3.63
C ALA A 168 -10.93 -2.20 2.12
N ALA A 169 -10.30 -3.32 1.76
CA ALA A 169 -10.17 -3.76 0.37
C ALA A 169 -11.55 -4.00 -0.28
N GLY A 170 -12.44 -4.74 0.39
CA GLY A 170 -13.80 -5.01 -0.08
C GLY A 170 -14.63 -3.74 -0.27
N MET A 171 -14.51 -2.79 0.66
CA MET A 171 -15.17 -1.48 0.59
C MET A 171 -14.68 -0.65 -0.60
N VAL A 172 -13.37 -0.62 -0.86
CA VAL A 172 -12.82 0.07 -2.03
C VAL A 172 -13.35 -0.55 -3.32
N ILE A 173 -13.38 -1.88 -3.42
CA ILE A 173 -13.91 -2.57 -4.62
C ILE A 173 -15.42 -2.31 -4.76
N PHE A 174 -16.18 -2.37 -3.67
CA PHE A 174 -17.63 -2.21 -3.68
C PHE A 174 -18.05 -0.81 -4.11
N PHE A 175 -17.47 0.23 -3.51
CA PHE A 175 -17.86 1.62 -3.76
C PHE A 175 -17.10 2.29 -4.90
N LEU A 176 -15.84 1.92 -5.14
CA LEU A 176 -14.95 2.64 -6.06
C LEU A 176 -14.49 1.78 -7.24
N GLY A 177 -14.57 0.45 -7.13
CA GLY A 177 -14.25 -0.49 -8.20
C GLY A 177 -12.83 -1.05 -8.19
N TRP A 178 -12.60 -2.02 -9.08
CA TRP A 178 -11.31 -2.69 -9.26
C TRP A 178 -10.19 -1.74 -9.73
N THR A 179 -10.53 -0.75 -10.56
CA THR A 179 -9.56 0.24 -11.05
C THR A 179 -9.02 1.08 -9.90
N MET A 180 -9.90 1.50 -8.98
CA MET A 180 -9.49 2.22 -7.78
C MET A 180 -8.68 1.30 -6.85
N PHE A 181 -9.16 0.07 -6.60
CA PHE A 181 -8.45 -0.90 -5.76
C PHE A 181 -7.01 -1.12 -6.23
N ARG A 182 -6.77 -1.26 -7.54
CA ARG A 182 -5.42 -1.37 -8.11
C ARG A 182 -4.57 -0.12 -7.88
N ALA A 183 -5.17 1.06 -7.92
CA ALA A 183 -4.46 2.32 -7.65
C ALA A 183 -4.04 2.46 -6.18
N VAL A 184 -4.83 1.92 -5.25
CA VAL A 184 -4.53 1.94 -3.80
C VAL A 184 -4.02 0.61 -3.25
N LEU A 185 -3.63 -0.33 -4.13
CA LEU A 185 -3.24 -1.68 -3.74
C LEU A 185 -2.01 -1.67 -2.81
N PHE A 186 -1.02 -0.84 -3.14
CA PHE A 186 0.19 -0.71 -2.32
C PHE A 186 -0.08 -0.16 -0.91
N PRO A 187 -0.75 1.01 -0.72
CA PRO A 187 -1.03 1.49 0.63
C PRO A 187 -1.93 0.54 1.42
N LEU A 188 -2.86 -0.19 0.77
CA LEU A 188 -3.66 -1.23 1.43
C LEU A 188 -2.83 -2.45 1.83
N SER A 189 -1.98 -2.97 0.95
CA SER A 189 -1.14 -4.14 1.26
C SER A 189 -0.07 -3.82 2.29
N PHE A 190 0.44 -2.59 2.31
CA PHE A 190 1.40 -2.12 3.31
C PHE A 190 0.82 -2.15 4.73
N LEU A 191 -0.50 -1.93 4.89
CA LEU A 191 -1.17 -2.03 6.19
C LEU A 191 -1.04 -3.42 6.82
N VAL A 192 -0.81 -4.48 6.05
CA VAL A 192 -0.60 -5.83 6.62
C VAL A 192 0.58 -5.86 7.59
N LEU A 193 1.60 -5.03 7.37
CA LEU A 193 2.78 -4.94 8.24
C LEU A 193 2.50 -4.37 9.63
N MET A 194 1.35 -3.71 9.82
CA MET A 194 0.93 -3.21 11.14
C MET A 194 0.33 -4.32 12.02
N VAL A 195 -0.07 -5.45 11.42
CA VAL A 195 -0.72 -6.55 12.12
C VAL A 195 0.35 -7.53 12.62
N PRO A 196 0.47 -7.71 13.96
CA PRO A 196 1.38 -8.69 14.53
C PRO A 196 1.05 -10.10 14.03
N ILE A 197 2.02 -10.77 13.43
CA ILE A 197 1.87 -12.17 12.99
C ILE A 197 1.60 -13.11 14.18
N PRO A 198 0.92 -14.26 13.97
CA PRO A 198 0.63 -15.21 15.04
C PRO A 198 1.91 -15.67 15.75
N ALA A 199 1.86 -15.83 17.08
CA ALA A 199 3.02 -16.15 17.90
C ALA A 199 3.76 -17.43 17.45
N ILE A 200 3.01 -18.41 16.94
CA ILE A 200 3.56 -19.67 16.41
C ILE A 200 4.39 -19.41 15.16
N VAL A 201 3.88 -18.60 14.23
CA VAL A 201 4.62 -18.24 13.01
C VAL A 201 5.83 -17.38 13.36
N PHE A 202 5.65 -16.46 14.31
CA PHE A 202 6.73 -15.63 14.82
C PHE A 202 7.87 -16.47 15.40
N SER A 203 7.59 -17.44 16.28
CA SER A 203 8.63 -18.30 16.86
C SER A 203 9.33 -19.18 15.82
N GLN A 204 8.59 -19.71 14.85
CA GLN A 204 9.12 -20.53 13.75
C GLN A 204 10.09 -19.76 12.85
N ILE A 205 9.86 -18.47 12.62
CA ILE A 205 10.76 -17.64 11.81
C ILE A 205 11.97 -17.18 12.65
N THR A 206 11.72 -16.80 13.91
CA THR A 206 12.72 -16.14 14.73
C THR A 206 13.77 -17.08 15.29
N LEU A 207 13.40 -18.31 15.68
CA LEU A 207 14.35 -19.29 16.23
C LEU A 207 15.48 -19.65 15.24
N PRO A 208 15.22 -19.99 13.96
CA PRO A 208 16.29 -20.24 12.99
C PRO A 208 17.22 -19.03 12.80
N LEU A 209 16.66 -17.81 12.76
CA LEU A 209 17.43 -16.58 12.60
C LEU A 209 18.34 -16.33 13.83
N GLN A 210 17.84 -16.62 15.03
CA GLN A 210 18.63 -16.54 16.27
C GLN A 210 19.76 -17.56 16.28
N ILE A 211 19.49 -18.81 15.86
CA ILE A 211 20.51 -19.87 15.77
C ILE A 211 21.58 -19.50 14.73
N LEU A 212 21.18 -18.92 13.60
CA LEU A 212 22.12 -18.46 12.58
C LEU A 212 23.00 -17.33 13.13
N ALA A 213 22.41 -16.34 13.81
CA ALA A 213 23.16 -15.27 14.43
C ALA A 213 24.12 -15.78 15.52
N SER A 214 23.68 -16.71 16.38
CA SER A 214 24.53 -17.31 17.42
C SER A 214 25.68 -18.13 16.82
N LYS A 215 25.45 -18.84 15.71
CA LYS A 215 26.49 -19.57 14.98
C LYS A 215 27.54 -18.62 14.40
N LEU A 216 27.11 -17.54 13.75
CA LEU A 216 28.03 -16.54 13.19
C LEU A 216 28.87 -15.87 14.29
N ALA A 217 28.24 -15.51 15.41
CA ALA A 217 28.94 -14.93 16.55
C ALA A 217 29.93 -15.93 17.18
N ALA A 218 29.55 -17.19 17.35
CA ALA A 218 30.42 -18.23 17.90
C ALA A 218 31.62 -18.55 17.00
N TRP A 219 31.50 -18.34 15.68
CA TRP A 219 32.64 -18.45 14.76
C TRP A 219 33.56 -17.23 14.81
N THR A 220 33.00 -16.06 15.13
CA THR A 220 33.72 -14.78 15.07
C THR A 220 34.43 -14.45 16.39
N LEU A 221 33.81 -14.72 17.55
CA LEU A 221 34.40 -14.43 18.87
C LEU A 221 35.79 -15.08 19.11
N PRO A 222 36.03 -16.35 18.72
CA PRO A 222 37.35 -16.96 18.83
C PRO A 222 38.44 -16.28 18.01
N VAL A 223 38.08 -15.65 16.86
CA VAL A 223 39.03 -14.87 16.04
C VAL A 223 39.59 -13.69 16.83
N PHE A 224 38.81 -13.17 17.78
CA PHE A 224 39.22 -12.10 18.69
C PHE A 224 39.79 -12.61 20.03
N GLY A 225 40.10 -13.90 20.14
CA GLY A 225 40.70 -14.48 21.36
C GLY A 225 39.72 -14.78 22.49
N VAL A 226 38.41 -14.76 22.21
CA VAL A 226 37.38 -15.09 23.20
C VAL A 226 36.92 -16.54 23.01
N PRO A 227 37.26 -17.47 23.93
CA PRO A 227 36.78 -18.85 23.86
C PRO A 227 35.29 -18.90 24.18
N VAL A 228 34.53 -19.62 23.36
CA VAL A 228 33.06 -19.69 23.51
C VAL A 228 32.56 -21.12 23.34
N LEU A 229 31.54 -21.47 24.11
CA LEU A 229 30.76 -22.69 23.94
C LEU A 229 29.34 -22.31 23.53
N ARG A 230 28.85 -22.81 22.39
CA ARG A 230 27.51 -22.49 21.88
C ARG A 230 26.55 -23.64 22.12
N GLU A 231 25.46 -23.36 22.85
CA GLU A 231 24.36 -24.28 23.12
C GLU A 231 23.07 -23.69 22.54
N GLY A 232 22.72 -24.10 21.32
CA GLY A 232 21.56 -23.55 20.62
C GLY A 232 21.69 -22.05 20.33
N ASN A 233 20.85 -21.24 20.98
CA ASN A 233 20.87 -19.78 20.92
C ASN A 233 21.54 -19.12 22.14
N ILE A 234 22.21 -19.90 22.99
CA ILE A 234 23.00 -19.40 24.12
C ILE A 234 24.49 -19.53 23.77
N ILE A 235 25.26 -18.49 24.08
CA ILE A 235 26.73 -18.48 23.95
C ILE A 235 27.30 -18.34 25.35
N ASN A 236 27.95 -19.39 25.84
CA ASN A 236 28.61 -19.39 27.14
C ASN A 236 30.02 -18.83 26.98
N LEU A 237 30.27 -17.68 27.63
CA LEU A 237 31.61 -17.09 27.78
C LEU A 237 32.13 -17.35 29.20
N PRO A 238 33.46 -17.27 29.42
CA PRO A 238 34.03 -17.41 30.76
C PRO A 238 33.48 -16.41 31.78
N ALA A 239 33.18 -15.18 31.33
CA ALA A 239 32.68 -14.12 32.20
C ALA A 239 31.17 -14.26 32.50
N MET A 240 30.33 -14.47 31.47
CA MET A 240 28.87 -14.54 31.60
C MET A 240 28.24 -15.22 30.37
N PRO A 241 27.15 -15.99 30.51
CA PRO A 241 26.37 -16.49 29.38
C PRO A 241 25.64 -15.35 28.65
N LEU A 242 25.74 -15.34 27.32
CA LEU A 242 24.99 -14.45 26.43
C LEU A 242 23.83 -15.22 25.79
N GLU A 243 22.62 -14.95 26.26
CA GLU A 243 21.42 -15.49 25.64
C GLU A 243 20.99 -14.62 24.45
N VAL A 244 20.89 -15.20 23.26
CA VAL A 244 20.31 -14.50 22.11
C VAL A 244 18.80 -14.25 22.35
N ALA A 245 18.10 -15.06 23.15
CA ALA A 245 16.68 -14.88 23.45
C ALA A 245 16.38 -13.62 24.29
N GLN A 246 17.04 -13.43 25.45
CA GLN A 246 16.84 -12.24 26.29
C GLN A 246 17.64 -11.03 25.80
N ALA A 247 18.77 -11.24 25.10
CA ALA A 247 19.50 -10.13 24.54
C ALA A 247 18.75 -9.46 23.37
N CYS A 248 17.84 -10.10 22.63
CA CYS A 248 17.52 -9.64 21.27
C CYS A 248 16.43 -8.56 21.10
N SER A 249 16.93 -7.32 20.97
CA SER A 249 16.40 -6.31 20.05
C SER A 249 16.44 -6.70 18.57
N GLY A 250 17.06 -7.83 18.20
CA GLY A 250 17.34 -8.23 16.80
C GLY A 250 16.09 -8.47 15.94
N ILE A 251 15.01 -9.00 16.52
CA ILE A 251 13.75 -9.24 15.79
C ILE A 251 12.97 -7.93 15.61
N ARG A 252 12.99 -7.05 16.62
CA ARG A 252 12.49 -5.68 16.49
C ARG A 252 13.17 -4.98 15.32
N SER A 253 14.50 -5.07 15.23
CA SER A 253 15.24 -4.50 14.11
C SER A 253 14.92 -5.18 12.79
N LEU A 254 14.70 -6.50 12.75
CA LEU A 254 14.30 -7.19 11.52
C LEU A 254 12.96 -6.69 10.99
N MET A 255 11.92 -6.65 11.83
CA MET A 255 10.57 -6.20 11.42
C MET A 255 10.58 -4.72 11.03
N SER A 256 11.29 -3.89 11.80
CA SER A 256 11.45 -2.46 11.50
C SER A 256 12.23 -2.24 10.20
N LEU A 257 13.33 -2.98 9.99
CA LEU A 257 14.15 -2.89 8.78
C LEU A 257 13.40 -3.43 7.55
N ALA A 258 12.64 -4.51 7.67
CA ALA A 258 11.83 -5.04 6.58
C ALA A 258 10.74 -4.04 6.17
N THR A 259 10.04 -3.45 7.15
CA THR A 259 9.05 -2.39 6.92
C THR A 259 9.68 -1.19 6.22
N LEU A 260 10.85 -0.76 6.71
CA LEU A 260 11.60 0.35 6.14
C LEU A 260 12.14 0.02 4.75
N ALA A 261 12.57 -1.21 4.49
CA ALA A 261 13.06 -1.66 3.19
C ALA A 261 11.95 -1.64 2.13
N ILE A 262 10.74 -2.07 2.49
CA ILE A 262 9.56 -2.00 1.61
C ILE A 262 9.21 -0.54 1.32
N MET A 263 9.16 0.32 2.35
CA MET A 263 8.92 1.75 2.19
C MET A 263 9.99 2.40 1.29
N TYR A 264 11.26 2.19 1.62
CA TYR A 264 12.40 2.77 0.92
C TYR A 264 12.43 2.33 -0.54
N GLY A 265 12.25 1.03 -0.80
CA GLY A 265 12.16 0.49 -2.14
C GLY A 265 10.99 1.09 -2.93
N TYR A 266 9.83 1.29 -2.30
CA TYR A 266 8.70 1.95 -2.96
C TYR A 266 9.00 3.40 -3.36
N LEU A 267 9.63 4.17 -2.48
CA LEU A 267 9.91 5.59 -2.71
C LEU A 267 11.08 5.84 -3.67
N MET A 268 12.13 5.02 -3.60
CA MET A 268 13.43 5.34 -4.23
C MET A 268 13.75 4.53 -5.48
N GLU A 269 12.93 3.52 -5.79
CA GLU A 269 13.16 2.62 -6.89
C GLU A 269 11.86 2.36 -7.65
N GLN A 270 11.93 2.37 -8.98
CA GLN A 270 10.78 2.13 -9.86
C GLN A 270 10.66 0.63 -10.20
N ARG A 271 11.78 -0.09 -10.20
CA ARG A 271 11.85 -1.50 -10.61
C ARG A 271 11.36 -2.42 -9.50
N THR A 272 10.23 -3.11 -9.73
CA THR A 272 9.62 -4.02 -8.74
C THR A 272 10.58 -5.11 -8.25
N TRP A 273 11.41 -5.67 -9.14
CA TRP A 273 12.35 -6.72 -8.74
C TRP A 273 13.41 -6.22 -7.74
N VAL A 274 13.88 -4.97 -7.86
CA VAL A 274 14.83 -4.38 -6.90
C VAL A 274 14.14 -4.14 -5.57
N ARG A 275 12.87 -3.71 -5.57
CA ARG A 275 12.07 -3.56 -4.34
C ARG A 275 11.95 -4.88 -3.57
N VAL A 276 11.67 -5.97 -4.31
CA VAL A 276 11.61 -7.32 -3.74
C VAL A 276 12.99 -7.75 -3.26
N ALA A 277 14.05 -7.53 -4.04
CA ALA A 277 15.42 -7.88 -3.66
C ALA A 277 15.87 -7.16 -2.38
N LEU A 278 15.58 -5.86 -2.24
CA LEU A 278 15.89 -5.10 -1.02
C LEU A 278 15.11 -5.61 0.19
N THR A 279 13.85 -5.98 0.00
CA THR A 279 13.01 -6.56 1.07
C THR A 279 13.53 -7.93 1.49
N VAL A 280 13.88 -8.80 0.55
CA VAL A 280 14.46 -10.11 0.86
C VAL A 280 15.83 -9.95 1.53
N ALA A 281 16.65 -9.01 1.05
CA ALA A 281 17.96 -8.72 1.62
C ALA A 281 17.90 -8.15 3.05
N SER A 282 16.78 -7.56 3.49
CA SER A 282 16.65 -7.09 4.87
C SER A 282 16.79 -8.23 5.89
N ILE A 283 16.44 -9.46 5.51
CA ILE A 283 16.57 -10.65 6.38
C ILE A 283 18.04 -10.97 6.69
N PRO A 284 18.91 -11.29 5.70
CA PRO A 284 20.31 -11.56 5.97
C PRO A 284 21.05 -10.33 6.54
N ILE A 285 20.68 -9.11 6.15
CA ILE A 285 21.26 -7.88 6.73
C ILE A 285 20.95 -7.81 8.23
N ALA A 286 19.70 -8.03 8.63
CA ALA A 286 19.34 -8.01 10.05
C ALA A 286 20.03 -9.13 10.85
N VAL A 287 20.18 -10.33 10.27
CA VAL A 287 20.94 -11.42 10.90
C VAL A 287 22.41 -11.04 11.08
N ALA A 288 23.04 -10.49 10.04
CA ALA A 288 24.43 -10.07 10.09
C ALA A 288 24.67 -8.97 11.13
N ALA A 289 23.80 -7.95 11.16
CA ALA A 289 23.87 -6.87 12.14
C ALA A 289 23.62 -7.39 13.57
N ASN A 290 22.70 -8.35 13.75
CA ASN A 290 22.50 -9.00 15.04
C ASN A 290 23.72 -9.82 15.49
N ALA A 291 24.36 -10.57 14.58
CA ALA A 291 25.58 -11.30 14.86
C ALA A 291 26.72 -10.36 15.27
N LEU A 292 26.91 -9.25 14.54
CA LEU A 292 27.88 -8.21 14.89
C LEU A 292 27.65 -7.66 16.30
N ARG A 293 26.39 -7.47 16.68
CA ARG A 293 26.03 -7.00 18.01
C ARG A 293 26.29 -8.03 19.10
N ILE A 294 25.99 -9.31 18.88
CA ILE A 294 26.35 -10.38 19.82
C ILE A 294 27.87 -10.44 20.01
N VAL A 295 28.64 -10.34 18.93
CA VAL A 295 30.11 -10.27 18.99
C VAL A 295 30.56 -9.05 19.78
N GLY A 296 30.03 -7.86 19.46
CA GLY A 296 30.36 -6.63 20.18
C GLY A 296 30.06 -6.70 21.67
N THR A 297 28.90 -7.23 22.05
CA THR A 297 28.56 -7.46 23.47
C THR A 297 29.51 -8.47 24.12
N GLY A 298 29.86 -9.58 23.44
CA GLY A 298 30.83 -10.55 23.97
C GLY A 298 32.23 -9.98 24.18
N LEU A 299 32.71 -9.14 23.26
CA LEU A 299 33.99 -8.45 23.41
C LEU A 299 33.96 -7.46 24.57
N ILE A 300 32.87 -6.71 24.74
CA ILE A 300 32.71 -5.79 25.86
C ILE A 300 32.70 -6.57 27.18
N VAL A 301 31.92 -7.64 27.29
CA VAL A 301 31.83 -8.42 28.53
C VAL A 301 33.15 -9.11 28.89
N GLN A 302 33.95 -9.52 27.90
CA GLN A 302 35.21 -10.22 28.15
C GLN A 302 36.39 -9.28 28.45
N TYR A 303 36.43 -8.10 27.81
CA TYR A 303 37.57 -7.17 27.93
C TYR A 303 37.26 -5.90 28.74
N TRP A 304 35.99 -5.59 28.99
CA TRP A 304 35.51 -4.48 29.82
C TRP A 304 34.59 -4.99 30.94
N ASP A 305 34.35 -4.16 31.96
CA ASP A 305 33.53 -4.53 33.11
C ASP A 305 32.11 -5.00 32.72
N PRO A 306 31.66 -6.16 33.23
CA PRO A 306 30.32 -6.71 33.00
C PRO A 306 29.18 -5.74 33.38
N GLU A 307 29.37 -4.95 34.44
CA GLU A 307 28.36 -3.98 34.92
C GLU A 307 28.09 -2.86 33.91
N LYS A 308 29.03 -2.54 33.02
CA LYS A 308 28.82 -1.55 31.96
C LYS A 308 27.98 -2.12 30.81
N ALA A 309 28.00 -3.44 30.61
CA ALA A 309 27.27 -4.08 29.51
C ALA A 309 25.75 -4.00 29.69
N GLU A 310 25.24 -4.14 30.92
CA GLU A 310 23.81 -4.31 31.22
C GLU A 310 22.92 -3.08 30.94
N GLY A 311 23.44 -1.86 31.09
CA GLY A 311 22.63 -0.63 30.99
C GLY A 311 22.78 0.11 29.66
N PHE A 312 23.81 0.96 29.57
CA PHE A 312 24.03 1.87 28.44
C PHE A 312 24.29 1.10 27.14
N PHE A 313 25.15 0.08 27.18
CA PHE A 313 25.52 -0.67 25.99
C PHE A 313 24.39 -1.55 25.46
N HIS A 314 23.51 -2.06 26.34
CA HIS A 314 22.33 -2.81 25.90
C HIS A 314 21.36 -1.94 25.07
N ILE A 315 21.05 -0.71 25.50
CA ILE A 315 20.17 0.20 24.77
C ILE A 315 20.87 0.76 23.51
N PHE A 316 22.13 1.19 23.65
CA PHE A 316 22.93 1.74 22.55
C PHE A 316 23.13 0.72 21.42
N SER A 317 23.36 -0.55 21.77
CA SER A 317 23.53 -1.63 20.80
C SER A 317 22.30 -1.85 19.92
N GLY A 318 21.08 -1.67 20.46
CA GLY A 318 19.84 -1.86 19.71
C GLY A 318 19.66 -0.81 18.59
N TRP A 319 19.87 0.47 18.90
CA TRP A 319 19.83 1.53 17.90
C TRP A 319 20.98 1.43 16.90
N LEU A 320 22.19 1.11 17.37
CA LEU A 320 23.35 0.93 16.52
C LEU A 320 23.13 -0.18 15.48
N VAL A 321 22.59 -1.34 15.88
CA VAL A 321 22.24 -2.44 14.97
C VAL A 321 21.28 -1.98 13.89
N PHE A 322 20.27 -1.19 14.25
CA PHE A 322 19.31 -0.66 13.29
C PHE A 322 19.99 0.29 12.28
N VAL A 323 20.84 1.21 12.76
CA VAL A 323 21.58 2.14 11.88
C VAL A 323 22.54 1.38 10.97
N VAL A 324 23.30 0.42 11.48
CA VAL A 324 24.21 -0.41 10.67
C VAL A 324 23.42 -1.19 9.62
N SER A 325 22.33 -1.84 10.01
CA SER A 325 21.46 -2.56 9.08
C SER A 325 20.91 -1.65 7.97
N LEU A 326 20.53 -0.43 8.34
CA LEU A 326 20.03 0.57 7.41
C LEU A 326 21.12 1.01 6.43
N LEU A 327 22.33 1.29 6.91
CA LEU A 327 23.48 1.63 6.06
C LEU A 327 23.82 0.49 5.08
N MET A 328 23.77 -0.77 5.53
CA MET A 328 23.97 -1.94 4.67
C MET A 328 22.90 -2.02 3.58
N LEU A 329 21.62 -1.76 3.91
CA LEU A 329 20.53 -1.72 2.94
C LEU A 329 20.74 -0.60 1.90
N PHE A 330 21.14 0.60 2.35
CA PHE A 330 21.47 1.72 1.47
C PHE A 330 22.64 1.41 0.54
N ALA A 331 23.70 0.80 1.07
CA ALA A 331 24.87 0.37 0.31
C ALA A 331 24.49 -0.67 -0.75
N LEU A 332 23.67 -1.65 -0.40
CA LEU A 332 23.16 -2.65 -1.34
C LEU A 332 22.36 -2.00 -2.48
N HIS A 333 21.47 -1.05 -2.17
CA HIS A 333 20.72 -0.33 -3.19
C HIS A 333 21.63 0.50 -4.12
N ARG A 334 22.62 1.20 -3.56
CA ARG A 334 23.65 1.91 -4.34
C ARG A 334 24.40 0.95 -5.26
N GLY A 335 24.75 -0.24 -4.78
CA GLY A 335 25.37 -1.30 -5.57
C GLY A 335 24.50 -1.71 -6.77
N PHE A 336 23.21 -2.02 -6.54
CA PHE A 336 22.29 -2.36 -7.63
C PHE A 336 22.21 -1.27 -8.69
N LYS A 337 22.15 0.01 -8.29
CA LYS A 337 22.14 1.15 -9.22
C LYS A 337 23.44 1.27 -9.99
N PHE A 338 24.58 1.05 -9.36
CA PHE A 338 25.89 1.12 -10.00
C PHE A 338 26.06 0.05 -11.09
N PHE A 339 25.76 -1.22 -10.78
CA PHE A 339 25.90 -2.31 -11.74
C PHE A 339 24.97 -2.17 -12.96
N HIS A 340 23.73 -1.70 -12.75
CA HIS A 340 22.78 -1.51 -13.86
C HIS A 340 23.08 -0.25 -14.68
N GLY A 341 23.53 0.83 -14.04
CA GLY A 341 23.94 2.04 -14.76
C GLY A 341 25.14 1.83 -15.69
N ASN A 342 26.02 0.88 -15.36
CA ASN A 342 27.10 0.46 -16.26
C ASN A 342 26.62 -0.47 -17.38
N SER A 343 25.63 -1.34 -17.12
CA SER A 343 25.07 -2.23 -18.15
C SER A 343 24.35 -1.46 -19.26
N GLU A 344 23.63 -0.38 -18.94
CA GLU A 344 22.94 0.46 -19.93
C GLU A 344 23.90 1.35 -20.74
N ARG A 345 25.14 1.56 -20.28
CA ARG A 345 26.19 2.29 -21.03
C ARG A 345 27.03 1.39 -21.93
N ALA A 346 26.99 0.07 -21.69
CA ALA A 346 27.78 -0.91 -22.43
C ALA A 346 27.00 -1.58 -23.58
N SER A 347 25.67 -1.37 -23.63
CA SER A 347 24.76 -1.74 -24.73
C SER A 347 24.41 -0.53 -25.57
#